data_AF-A0A944L2T9-F1
#
_entry.id   AF-A0A944L2T9-F1
#
_cell.length_a   1.000
_cell.length_b   1.000
_cell.length_c   1.000
_cell.angle_alpha   90.00
_cell.angle_beta   90.00
_cell.angle_gamma   90.00
#
_symmetry.space_group_name_H-M   'P 1'
#
loop_
_entity.id
_entity.type
_entity.pdbx_description
1 polymer ?
#
loop_
_entity_poly.entity_id
_entity_poly.type
_entity_poly.pdbx_seq_one_letter_code
_entity_poly.pdbx_strand_id
1 'polypeptide(L)'
;MTLYDVSVDWTGRRNPYRWFLLHSGFDYAWATLVLLLWLGASTLLQQPLVVEGVAENARRTLFQTLATLAGATAGLTLTSVSMLVNVLGKKAAPGQRALPLERLTVIHRRQIGEVFLSVLPRLGALLVMSLVTLVLEGDAATGRWPPEAATMMLAVACILGLLRVAWALRRLLAIATGS
;
A
#
# COMPACT_ATOMS: atom_id res chain seq x y z
N MET A 1 -6.89 -2.56 27.68
CA MET A 1 -5.61 -1.82 27.63
C MET A 1 -5.08 -1.90 26.21
N THR A 2 -5.14 -0.77 25.52
CA THR A 2 -4.91 -0.60 24.09
C THR A 2 -3.42 -0.39 23.83
N LEU A 3 -2.84 -1.17 22.92
CA LEU A 3 -1.41 -1.26 22.58
C LEU A 3 -0.85 -0.03 21.81
N TYR A 4 -1.31 1.18 22.15
CA TYR A 4 -0.93 2.44 21.53
C TYR A 4 -0.17 3.40 22.47
N ASP A 5 0.34 2.91 23.60
CA ASP A 5 1.18 3.69 24.50
C ASP A 5 2.66 3.34 24.31
N VAL A 6 3.19 3.74 23.16
CA VAL A 6 4.59 4.21 23.13
C VAL A 6 4.46 5.72 23.09
N SER A 7 4.46 6.32 24.28
CA SER A 7 4.54 7.75 24.49
C SER A 7 5.86 8.26 23.91
N VAL A 8 5.83 8.58 22.63
CA VAL A 8 6.88 9.39 22.04
C VAL A 8 6.60 10.82 22.51
N ASP A 9 7.28 11.22 23.58
CA ASP A 9 7.32 12.60 24.06
C ASP A 9 7.89 13.48 22.93
N TRP A 10 6.99 14.04 22.13
CA TRP A 10 7.29 15.10 21.17
C TRP A 10 6.54 16.34 21.62
N THR A 11 7.29 17.31 22.07
CA THR A 11 6.86 18.66 22.38
C THR A 11 6.16 19.30 21.17
N GLY A 12 4.86 19.55 21.33
CA GLY A 12 4.10 20.67 20.77
C GLY A 12 4.25 21.03 19.28
N ARG A 13 3.47 20.38 18.39
CA ARG A 13 2.72 21.06 17.30
C ARG A 13 1.80 20.06 16.59
N ARG A 14 0.52 20.42 16.44
CA ARG A 14 -0.48 19.69 15.65
C ARG A 14 0.03 19.54 14.22
N ASN A 15 0.46 18.33 13.86
CA ASN A 15 1.03 18.05 12.54
C ASN A 15 0.09 17.11 11.77
N PRO A 16 -0.57 17.57 10.68
CA PRO A 16 -1.58 16.78 9.95
C PRO A 16 -1.05 15.44 9.43
N TYR A 17 0.25 15.34 9.15
CA TYR A 17 0.91 14.09 8.75
C TYR A 17 0.84 13.00 9.84
N ARG A 18 0.80 13.36 11.13
CA ARG A 18 0.68 12.42 12.26
C ARG A 18 -0.67 11.70 12.25
N TRP A 19 -1.74 12.40 11.88
CA TRP A 19 -3.09 11.85 11.83
C TRP A 19 -3.28 10.89 10.65
N PHE A 20 -2.72 11.22 9.48
CA PHE A 20 -2.72 10.36 8.28
C PHE A 20 -1.95 9.03 8.49
N LEU A 21 -0.95 9.04 9.36
CA LEU A 21 -0.16 7.84 9.71
C LEU A 21 -0.92 6.89 10.66
N LEU A 22 -1.76 7.43 11.55
CA LEU A 22 -2.51 6.65 12.55
C LEU A 22 -3.81 6.04 12.02
N HIS A 23 -4.42 6.65 10.98
CA HIS A 23 -5.68 6.18 10.41
C HIS A 23 -5.43 5.51 9.05
N SER A 24 -5.07 4.24 9.06
CA SER A 24 -4.83 3.47 7.82
C SER A 24 -6.08 3.41 6.91
N GLY A 25 -7.29 3.54 7.48
CA GLY A 25 -8.55 3.63 6.74
C GLY A 25 -8.71 4.93 5.94
N PHE A 26 -7.93 5.97 6.24
CA PHE A 26 -8.01 7.25 5.52
C PHE A 26 -7.44 7.20 4.11
N ASP A 27 -6.68 6.15 3.75
CA ASP A 27 -6.26 5.94 2.37
C ASP A 27 -7.44 5.72 1.44
N TYR A 28 -8.47 5.01 1.91
CA TYR A 28 -9.69 4.85 1.16
C TYR A 28 -10.42 6.19 1.02
N ALA A 29 -10.47 7.00 2.07
CA ALA A 29 -11.08 8.33 2.00
C ALA A 29 -10.36 9.24 1.00
N TRP A 30 -9.03 9.25 1.00
CA TRP A 30 -8.23 10.01 0.02
C TRP A 30 -8.34 9.46 -1.39
N ALA A 31 -8.31 8.14 -1.55
CA ALA A 31 -8.52 7.51 -2.85
C ALA A 31 -9.92 7.83 -3.40
N THR A 32 -10.95 7.77 -2.56
CA THR A 32 -12.32 8.18 -2.93
C THR A 32 -12.35 9.66 -3.31
N LEU A 33 -11.69 10.53 -2.55
CA LEU A 33 -11.67 11.97 -2.84
C LEU A 33 -11.00 12.25 -4.19
N VAL A 34 -9.85 11.63 -4.46
CA VAL A 34 -9.16 11.74 -5.76
C VAL A 34 -10.04 11.23 -6.89
N LEU A 35 -10.70 10.08 -6.70
CA LEU A 35 -11.62 9.52 -7.70
C LEU A 35 -12.83 10.44 -7.92
N LEU A 36 -13.44 10.98 -6.87
CA LEU A 36 -14.57 11.90 -6.98
C LEU A 36 -14.18 13.21 -7.67
N LEU A 37 -13.00 13.75 -7.39
CA LEU A 37 -12.47 14.91 -8.10
C LEU A 37 -12.28 14.61 -9.58
N TRP A 38 -11.74 13.42 -9.92
CA TRP A 38 -11.60 12.98 -11.30
C TRP A 38 -12.96 12.86 -12.00
N LEU A 39 -13.90 12.12 -11.41
CA LEU A 39 -15.24 11.94 -11.97
C LEU A 39 -15.98 13.28 -12.09
N GLY A 40 -15.88 14.16 -11.10
CA GLY A 40 -16.41 15.52 -11.14
C GLY A 40 -15.82 16.35 -12.27
N ALA A 41 -14.49 16.29 -12.46
CA ALA A 41 -13.84 16.97 -13.58
C ALA A 41 -14.25 16.39 -14.94
N SER A 42 -14.26 15.06 -15.09
CA SER A 42 -14.67 14.38 -16.33
C SER A 42 -16.11 14.72 -16.70
N THR A 43 -17.03 14.72 -15.73
CA THR A 43 -18.45 15.09 -15.97
C THR A 43 -18.60 16.56 -16.35
N LEU A 44 -17.90 17.48 -15.68
CA LEU A 44 -17.90 18.91 -16.03
C LEU A 44 -17.33 19.18 -17.42
N LEU A 45 -16.30 18.42 -17.81
CA LEU A 45 -15.60 18.55 -19.10
C LEU A 45 -16.21 17.69 -20.22
N GLN A 46 -17.30 16.96 -19.95
CA GLN A 46 -17.93 16.00 -20.87
C GLN A 46 -16.94 14.99 -21.48
N GLN A 47 -15.93 14.61 -20.70
CA GLN A 47 -14.94 13.61 -21.07
C GLN A 47 -15.41 12.21 -20.69
N PRO A 48 -14.97 11.16 -21.41
CA PRO A 48 -15.23 9.78 -21.01
C PRO A 48 -14.80 9.54 -19.56
N LEU A 49 -15.60 8.76 -18.83
CA LEU A 49 -15.34 8.51 -17.41
C LEU A 49 -14.19 7.52 -17.29
N VAL A 50 -13.24 7.83 -16.42
CA VAL A 50 -12.08 6.97 -16.12
C VAL A 50 -11.30 6.56 -17.38
N VAL A 51 -11.41 5.32 -17.85
CA VAL A 51 -10.69 4.79 -19.02
C VAL A 51 -11.65 4.40 -20.16
N GLU A 52 -12.94 4.70 -20.07
CA GLU A 52 -13.98 4.22 -21.02
C GLU A 52 -13.68 4.55 -22.48
N GLY A 53 -13.11 5.73 -22.75
CA GLY A 53 -12.78 6.21 -24.09
C GLY A 53 -11.41 5.75 -24.61
N VAL A 54 -10.66 4.98 -23.82
CA VAL A 54 -9.34 4.47 -24.21
C VAL A 54 -9.50 3.19 -25.03
N ALA A 55 -8.63 2.97 -26.01
CA ALA A 55 -8.63 1.77 -26.82
C ALA A 55 -8.53 0.49 -25.97
N GLU A 56 -9.26 -0.55 -26.39
CA GLU A 56 -9.37 -1.83 -25.67
C GLU A 56 -8.01 -2.42 -25.26
N ASN A 57 -7.06 -2.50 -26.20
CA ASN A 57 -5.72 -3.05 -25.93
C ASN A 57 -4.98 -2.29 -24.81
N ALA A 58 -5.16 -0.97 -24.75
CA ALA A 58 -4.53 -0.13 -23.72
C ALA A 58 -5.21 -0.32 -22.35
N ARG A 59 -6.55 -0.44 -22.30
CA ARG A 59 -7.27 -0.74 -21.04
C ARG A 59 -6.87 -2.11 -20.51
N ARG A 60 -6.85 -3.15 -21.36
CA ARG A 60 -6.38 -4.50 -21.02
C ARG A 60 -4.96 -4.50 -20.47
N THR A 61 -4.05 -3.82 -21.16
CA THR A 61 -2.64 -3.72 -20.74
C THR A 61 -2.52 -3.03 -19.38
N LEU A 62 -3.30 -1.98 -19.13
CA LEU A 62 -3.32 -1.26 -17.86
C LEU A 62 -3.77 -2.16 -16.70
N PHE A 63 -4.90 -2.88 -16.85
CA PHE A 63 -5.40 -3.77 -15.79
C PHE A 63 -4.50 -5.01 -15.58
N GLN A 64 -3.93 -5.56 -16.65
CA GLN A 64 -2.92 -6.62 -16.55
C GLN A 64 -1.68 -6.12 -15.79
N THR A 65 -1.18 -4.94 -16.13
CA THR A 65 0.00 -4.36 -15.45
C THR A 65 -0.29 -4.12 -13.98
N LEU A 66 -1.47 -3.60 -13.63
CA LEU A 66 -1.88 -3.44 -12.23
C LEU A 66 -1.98 -4.77 -11.49
N ALA A 67 -2.58 -5.79 -12.11
CA ALA A 67 -2.63 -7.14 -11.54
C ALA A 67 -1.22 -7.70 -11.30
N THR A 68 -0.34 -7.60 -12.29
CA THR A 68 1.05 -8.05 -12.20
C THR A 68 1.82 -7.33 -11.09
N LEU A 69 1.74 -5.99 -11.05
CA LEU A 69 2.41 -5.19 -10.02
C LEU A 69 1.87 -5.50 -8.61
N ALA A 70 0.55 -5.63 -8.46
CA ALA A 70 -0.07 -5.97 -7.19
C ALA A 70 0.37 -7.35 -6.70
N GLY A 71 0.33 -8.36 -7.58
CA GLY A 71 0.79 -9.72 -7.30
C GLY A 71 2.27 -9.78 -6.95
N ALA A 72 3.13 -9.13 -7.74
CA ALA A 72 4.57 -9.09 -7.50
C ALA A 72 4.89 -8.40 -6.15
N THR A 73 4.27 -7.25 -5.87
CA THR A 73 4.49 -6.50 -4.63
C THR A 73 3.98 -7.29 -3.41
N ALA A 74 2.82 -7.96 -3.52
CA ALA A 74 2.30 -8.82 -2.46
C ALA A 74 3.24 -10.01 -2.20
N GLY A 75 3.76 -10.66 -3.24
CA GLY A 75 4.71 -11.76 -3.14
C GLY A 75 6.04 -11.35 -2.50
N LEU A 76 6.59 -10.19 -2.90
CA LEU A 76 7.79 -9.62 -2.27
C LEU A 76 7.55 -9.30 -0.78
N THR A 77 6.37 -8.77 -0.46
CA THR A 77 6.00 -8.45 0.93
C THR A 77 5.89 -9.73 1.77
N LEU A 78 5.22 -10.76 1.26
CA LEU A 78 5.11 -12.07 1.92
C LEU A 78 6.48 -12.72 2.13
N THR A 79 7.33 -12.70 1.11
CA THR A 79 8.69 -13.26 1.19
C THR A 79 9.52 -12.53 2.24
N SER A 80 9.44 -11.20 2.28
CA SER A 80 10.15 -10.36 3.26
C SER A 80 9.68 -10.65 4.68
N VAL A 81 8.36 -10.75 4.91
CA VAL A 81 7.80 -11.08 6.23
C VAL A 81 8.20 -12.51 6.64
N SER A 82 8.13 -13.47 5.72
CA SER A 82 8.54 -14.86 5.96
C SER A 82 10.02 -14.94 6.34
N MET A 83 10.89 -14.25 5.61
CA MET A 83 12.32 -14.17 5.93
C MET A 83 12.54 -13.53 7.30
N LEU A 84 11.83 -12.46 7.63
CA LEU A 84 11.91 -11.80 8.94
C LEU A 84 11.50 -12.75 10.07
N VAL A 85 10.38 -13.47 9.92
CA VAL A 85 9.95 -14.48 10.90
C VAL A 85 10.96 -15.62 11.02
N ASN A 86 11.49 -16.12 9.90
CA ASN A 86 12.46 -17.22 9.88
C ASN A 86 13.81 -16.83 10.52
N VAL A 87 14.31 -15.62 10.21
CA VAL A 87 15.55 -15.08 10.80
C VAL A 87 15.37 -14.81 12.30
N LEU A 88 14.18 -14.38 12.73
CA LEU A 88 13.87 -14.16 14.15
C LEU A 88 13.62 -15.45 14.94
N GLY A 89 13.10 -16.49 14.29
CA GLY A 89 12.88 -17.81 14.90
C GLY A 89 14.18 -18.56 15.20
N LYS A 90 15.27 -18.23 14.51
CA LYS A 90 16.59 -18.81 14.77
C LYS A 90 17.29 -18.04 15.90
N LYS A 91 17.33 -18.61 17.11
CA LYS A 91 18.24 -18.15 18.17
C LYS A 91 19.67 -18.19 17.64
N ALA A 92 20.41 -17.09 17.75
CA ALA A 92 21.83 -17.05 17.39
C ALA A 92 22.60 -18.11 18.19
N ALA A 93 23.46 -18.87 17.52
CA ALA A 93 24.39 -19.78 18.18
C ALA A 93 25.37 -18.95 19.05
N PRO A 94 25.72 -19.42 20.26
CA PRO A 94 26.60 -18.67 21.15
C PRO A 94 27.98 -18.48 20.49
N GLY A 95 28.37 -17.23 20.21
CA GLY A 95 29.69 -16.87 19.70
C GLY A 95 29.75 -16.20 18.31
N GLN A 96 28.63 -16.02 17.60
CA GLN A 96 28.64 -15.25 16.35
C GLN A 96 28.45 -13.74 16.58
N ARG A 97 29.23 -12.92 15.86
CA ARG A 97 29.08 -11.46 15.86
C ARG A 97 27.64 -11.08 15.51
N ALA A 98 26.98 -10.44 16.47
CA ALA A 98 25.70 -9.77 16.35
C ALA A 98 25.51 -9.15 14.95
N LEU A 99 24.57 -9.67 14.17
CA LEU A 99 24.14 -9.00 12.93
C LEU A 99 23.68 -7.58 13.31
N PRO A 100 23.93 -6.54 12.49
CA PRO A 100 23.51 -5.16 12.78
C PRO A 100 21.99 -5.02 13.06
N LEU A 101 21.19 -6.03 12.69
CA LEU A 101 19.79 -6.16 13.10
C LEU A 101 19.59 -6.33 14.63
N GLU A 102 20.55 -6.85 15.39
CA GLU A 102 20.46 -6.95 16.87
C GLU A 102 20.39 -5.59 17.56
N ARG A 103 20.87 -4.51 16.91
CA ARG A 103 20.69 -3.13 17.43
C ARG A 103 19.25 -2.64 17.30
N LEU A 104 18.44 -3.22 16.40
CA LEU A 104 17.00 -2.97 16.37
C LEU A 104 16.29 -3.85 17.40
N THR A 105 15.76 -3.21 18.44
CA THR A 105 14.87 -3.81 19.45
C THR A 105 13.75 -4.62 18.78
N VAL A 106 13.36 -5.73 19.40
CA VAL A 106 12.27 -6.63 18.94
C VAL A 106 10.98 -5.86 18.58
N ILE A 107 10.74 -4.76 19.29
CA ILE A 107 9.62 -3.84 19.09
C ILE A 107 9.62 -3.21 17.68
N HIS A 108 10.77 -2.72 17.19
CA HIS A 108 10.87 -2.08 15.87
C HIS A 108 10.64 -3.09 14.73
N ARG A 109 11.05 -4.35 14.91
CA ARG A 109 10.86 -5.40 13.89
C ARG A 109 9.41 -5.84 13.79
N ARG A 110 8.73 -5.94 14.92
CA ARG A 110 7.29 -6.23 14.98
C ARG A 110 6.47 -5.11 14.33
N GLN A 111 6.85 -3.85 14.58
CA GLN A 111 6.23 -2.70 13.92
C GLN A 111 6.40 -2.73 12.39
N ILE A 112 7.60 -3.08 11.89
CA ILE A 112 7.82 -3.23 10.44
C ILE A 112 6.90 -4.32 9.86
N GLY A 113 6.85 -5.50 10.51
CA GLY A 113 5.97 -6.59 10.09
C GLY A 113 4.49 -6.19 10.07
N GLU A 114 4.00 -5.50 11.10
CA GLU A 114 2.61 -5.02 11.18
C GLU A 114 2.28 -4.00 10.09
N VAL A 115 3.20 -3.07 9.80
CA VAL A 115 3.04 -2.08 8.74
C VAL A 115 2.96 -2.75 7.35
N PHE A 116 3.82 -3.74 7.08
CA PHE A 116 3.77 -4.51 5.82
C PHE A 116 2.50 -5.36 5.71
N LEU A 117 2.11 -6.05 6.78
CA LEU A 117 0.89 -6.87 6.81
C LEU A 117 -0.38 -6.03 6.62
N SER A 118 -0.36 -4.75 7.02
CA SER A 118 -1.50 -3.84 6.81
C SER A 118 -1.79 -3.52 5.34
N VAL A 119 -0.79 -3.65 4.45
CA VAL A 119 -0.91 -3.35 3.01
C VAL A 119 -1.32 -4.58 2.20
N LEU A 120 -1.01 -5.79 2.70
CA LEU A 120 -1.25 -7.05 2.00
C LEU A 120 -2.71 -7.25 1.54
N PRO A 121 -3.73 -7.03 2.39
CA PRO A 121 -5.14 -7.20 1.99
C PRO A 121 -5.52 -6.28 0.84
N ARG A 122 -4.91 -5.09 0.76
CA ARG A 122 -5.21 -4.10 -0.27
C ARG A 122 -4.60 -4.47 -1.61
N LEU A 123 -3.36 -4.95 -1.59
CA LEU A 123 -2.71 -5.49 -2.80
C LEU A 123 -3.47 -6.71 -3.31
N GLY A 124 -3.94 -7.59 -2.41
CA GLY A 124 -4.81 -8.72 -2.76
C GLY A 124 -6.14 -8.25 -3.39
N ALA A 125 -6.80 -7.26 -2.79
CA ALA A 125 -8.02 -6.69 -3.34
C ALA A 125 -7.80 -6.03 -4.71
N LEU A 126 -6.70 -5.28 -4.88
CA LEU A 126 -6.33 -4.68 -6.17
C LEU A 126 -6.06 -5.75 -7.23
N LEU A 127 -5.34 -6.81 -6.88
CA LEU A 127 -5.10 -7.95 -7.77
C LEU A 127 -6.42 -8.56 -8.25
N VAL A 128 -7.28 -8.94 -7.30
CA VAL A 128 -8.58 -9.57 -7.62
C VAL A 128 -9.45 -8.63 -8.46
N MET A 129 -9.57 -7.37 -8.05
CA MET A 129 -10.38 -6.40 -8.78
C MET A 129 -9.83 -6.08 -10.17
N SER A 130 -8.51 -6.05 -10.35
CA SER A 130 -7.90 -5.86 -11.68
C SER A 130 -8.21 -7.03 -12.60
N LEU A 131 -8.16 -8.27 -12.09
CA LEU A 131 -8.53 -9.47 -12.86
C LEU A 131 -10.03 -9.51 -13.18
N VAL A 132 -10.89 -9.18 -12.20
CA VAL A 132 -12.34 -9.09 -12.42
C VAL A 132 -12.65 -8.03 -13.48
N THR A 133 -12.02 -6.86 -13.41
CA THR A 133 -12.22 -5.78 -14.39
C THR A 133 -11.74 -6.21 -15.78
N LEU A 134 -10.60 -6.90 -15.87
CA LEU A 134 -10.09 -7.45 -17.13
C LEU A 134 -11.08 -8.46 -17.75
N VAL A 135 -11.67 -9.35 -16.94
CA VAL A 135 -12.67 -10.33 -17.40
C VAL A 135 -13.98 -9.64 -17.80
N LEU A 136 -14.44 -8.64 -17.02
CA LEU A 136 -15.67 -7.91 -17.29
C LEU A 136 -15.58 -7.00 -18.51
N GLU A 137 -14.40 -6.45 -18.79
CA GLU A 137 -14.16 -5.70 -20.02
C GLU A 137 -14.25 -6.61 -21.25
N GLY A 138 -13.72 -7.84 -21.18
CA GLY A 138 -13.80 -8.78 -22.32
C GLY A 138 -13.36 -8.09 -23.62
N ASP A 139 -14.11 -8.31 -24.72
CA ASP A 139 -13.94 -7.62 -26.01
C ASP A 139 -14.92 -6.43 -26.17
N ALA A 140 -15.30 -5.76 -25.06
CA ALA A 140 -16.24 -4.65 -25.13
C ALA A 140 -15.61 -3.44 -25.86
N ALA A 141 -16.30 -2.94 -26.88
CA ALA A 141 -15.88 -1.78 -27.66
C ALA A 141 -15.65 -0.52 -26.80
N THR A 142 -16.46 -0.36 -25.76
CA THR A 142 -16.35 0.71 -24.76
C THR A 142 -16.09 0.10 -23.38
N GLY A 143 -15.30 0.80 -22.58
CA GLY A 143 -15.06 0.42 -21.20
C GLY A 143 -16.33 0.45 -20.35
N ARG A 144 -16.25 -0.08 -19.13
CA ARG A 144 -17.32 -0.05 -18.13
C ARG A 144 -16.82 0.74 -16.93
N TRP A 145 -17.25 1.99 -16.78
CA TRP A 145 -16.72 2.86 -15.73
C TRP A 145 -16.83 2.31 -14.29
N PRO A 146 -17.83 1.52 -13.85
CA PRO A 146 -17.91 1.12 -12.44
C PRO A 146 -16.74 0.22 -11.98
N PRO A 147 -16.42 -0.91 -12.65
CA PRO A 147 -15.26 -1.72 -12.27
C PRO A 147 -13.92 -1.01 -12.51
N GLU A 148 -13.82 -0.17 -13.54
CA GLU A 148 -12.64 0.65 -13.79
C GLU A 148 -12.38 1.62 -12.62
N ALA A 149 -13.40 2.36 -12.19
CA ALA A 149 -13.34 3.30 -11.08
C ALA A 149 -12.96 2.61 -9.77
N ALA A 150 -13.56 1.45 -9.49
CA ALA A 150 -13.23 0.65 -8.30
C ALA A 150 -11.76 0.20 -8.31
N THR A 151 -11.26 -0.24 -9.47
CA THR A 151 -9.87 -0.67 -9.64
C THR A 151 -8.90 0.50 -9.50
N MET A 152 -9.23 1.67 -10.09
CA MET A 152 -8.42 2.88 -9.94
C MET A 152 -8.38 3.37 -8.49
N MET A 153 -9.51 3.35 -7.79
CA MET A 153 -9.57 3.68 -6.37
C MET A 153 -8.65 2.77 -5.54
N LEU A 154 -8.70 1.46 -5.78
CA LEU A 154 -7.83 0.51 -5.10
C LEU A 154 -6.35 0.71 -5.45
N ALA A 155 -6.04 1.07 -6.70
CA ALA A 155 -4.68 1.36 -7.12
C ALA A 155 -4.11 2.56 -6.35
N VAL A 156 -4.87 3.66 -6.28
CA VAL A 156 -4.49 4.85 -5.51
C VAL A 156 -4.36 4.52 -4.01
N ALA A 157 -5.30 3.78 -3.43
CA ALA A 157 -5.23 3.37 -2.03
C ALA A 157 -4.00 2.49 -1.74
N CYS A 158 -3.60 1.62 -2.67
CA CYS A 158 -2.38 0.82 -2.57
C CYS A 158 -1.12 1.68 -2.66
N ILE A 159 -1.07 2.64 -3.58
CA ILE A 159 0.07 3.57 -3.72
C ILE A 159 0.25 4.38 -2.42
N LEU A 160 -0.83 4.93 -1.86
CA LEU A 160 -0.79 5.66 -0.59
C LEU A 160 -0.32 4.76 0.57
N GLY A 161 -0.81 3.51 0.61
CA GLY A 161 -0.36 2.50 1.56
C GLY A 161 1.14 2.24 1.45
N LEU A 162 1.65 2.00 0.24
CA LEU A 162 3.07 1.76 -0.03
C LEU A 162 3.95 2.97 0.30
N LEU A 163 3.52 4.19 -0.03
CA LEU A 163 4.21 5.42 0.36
C LEU A 163 4.32 5.54 1.88
N ARG A 164 3.27 5.15 2.61
CA ARG A 164 3.31 5.11 4.08
C ARG A 164 4.36 4.13 4.58
N VAL A 165 4.43 2.92 3.99
CA VAL A 165 5.44 1.92 4.34
C VAL A 165 6.84 2.47 4.08
N ALA A 166 7.09 3.02 2.89
CA ALA A 166 8.38 3.59 2.51
C ALA A 166 8.81 4.72 3.46
N TRP A 167 7.86 5.58 3.86
CA TRP A 167 8.13 6.65 4.81
C TRP A 167 8.45 6.11 6.21
N ALA A 168 7.70 5.11 6.70
CA ALA A 168 7.95 4.46 7.98
C ALA A 168 9.36 3.84 8.01
N LEU A 169 9.75 3.14 6.93
CA LEU A 169 11.09 2.57 6.78
C LEU A 169 12.18 3.64 6.77
N ARG A 170 11.99 4.73 6.00
CA ARG A 170 12.95 5.84 5.94
C ARG A 170 13.19 6.44 7.33
N ARG A 171 12.13 6.63 8.12
CA ARG A 171 12.24 7.19 9.46
C ARG A 171 12.90 6.23 10.45
N LEU A 172 12.60 4.94 10.34
CA LEU A 172 13.26 3.90 11.15
C LEU A 172 14.75 3.83 10.86
N LEU A 173 15.14 3.94 9.57
CA LEU A 173 16.54 3.99 9.17
C LEU A 173 17.24 5.21 9.77
N ALA A 174 16.64 6.40 9.67
CA ALA A 174 17.22 7.63 10.24
C ALA A 174 17.48 7.51 11.76
N ILE A 175 16.53 6.93 12.51
CA ILE A 175 16.68 6.67 13.95
C ILE A 175 17.79 5.66 14.21
N ALA A 176 17.85 4.58 13.42
CA ALA A 176 18.87 3.54 13.57
C ALA A 176 20.28 4.03 13.19
N THR A 177 20.39 5.01 12.28
CA THR A 177 21.67 5.59 11.84
C THR A 177 22.08 6.83 12.63
N GLY A 178 21.26 7.32 13.55
CA GLY A 178 21.59 8.47 14.41
C GLY A 178 21.79 9.78 13.65
N SER A 179 21.05 9.99 12.56
CA SER A 179 21.05 11.22 11.75
C SER A 179 19.85 12.11 12.08
#